data_AF-A0A414RFZ2-F1
#
_entry.id   AF-A0A414RFZ2-F1
#
_cell.length_a   1.000
_cell.length_b   1.000
_cell.length_c   1.000
_cell.angle_alpha   90.00
_cell.angle_beta   90.00
_cell.angle_gamma   90.00
#
_symmetry.space_group_name_H-M   'P 1'
#
loop_
_entity.id
_entity.type
_entity.pdbx_description
1 polymer ?
#
loop_
_entity_poly.entity_id
_entity_poly.type
_entity_poly.pdbx_seq_one_letter_code
_entity_poly.pdbx_strand_id
1 'polypeptide(L)'
;MITFLSKFFIREKEDKAKIRQEYGMLCGMVGIFLNILLFCGKFLAGTISRSIAVTADAFNNLSDAGSSAVTLIGFKLAGAKPDPEHPFGHGRIEYVSGLVVAAAILLMAYELIRDSLVKIIHPEETEFSVMVVVILIVSILVKLYMYLYNSGVAKKIDSAAMKATATDSLSDTCATAVVLAATLIGHFTGLYVDGYCGALVGVFILCAGIGAAKDTLNPLLGQPPEEEFVQKIDQIVMAHEEICGIHDLIVHDYGPGRQMVSLHAEVPAEGNILEIHDIIDNVENELKEKLGCDATIHMDPIVTSDEHVSEMKAAVTSIIKGIDEQINMHDFRVVTGLTHTNIIFDVLIPYKFHIQDDELVARITSQVRDRLGNNYYVIIKVDHSYV
;
A
#
# COMPACT_ATOMS: atom_id res chain seq x y z
N MET A 1 10.22 -22.06 10.54
CA MET A 1 11.28 -21.09 10.88
C MET A 1 10.75 -19.69 11.23
N ILE A 2 9.59 -19.27 10.71
CA ILE A 2 8.85 -18.02 11.02
C ILE A 2 8.59 -17.77 12.54
N THR A 3 8.81 -18.79 13.37
CA THR A 3 8.19 -18.93 14.68
C THR A 3 9.14 -19.13 15.85
N PHE A 4 10.47 -19.19 15.69
CA PHE A 4 11.30 -19.44 16.87
C PHE A 4 11.41 -18.19 17.75
N LEU A 5 11.99 -17.11 17.26
CA LEU A 5 12.17 -15.88 18.05
C LEU A 5 10.85 -15.17 18.38
N SER A 6 9.94 -15.08 17.40
CA SER A 6 8.64 -14.41 17.58
C SER A 6 7.78 -15.07 18.66
N LYS A 7 7.81 -16.41 18.82
CA LYS A 7 7.07 -17.11 19.88
C LYS A 7 7.57 -16.81 21.30
N PHE A 8 8.86 -16.49 21.46
CA PHE A 8 9.43 -16.18 22.78
C PHE A 8 9.20 -14.72 23.19
N PHE A 9 9.23 -13.80 22.23
CA PHE A 9 9.20 -12.37 22.51
C PHE A 9 7.83 -11.72 22.34
N ILE A 10 6.96 -12.25 21.48
CA ILE A 10 5.65 -11.66 21.17
C ILE A 10 4.58 -12.53 21.83
N ARG A 11 4.03 -12.05 22.95
CA ARG A 11 2.84 -12.66 23.55
C ARG A 11 1.63 -12.26 22.72
N GLU A 12 0.73 -13.21 22.45
CA GLU A 12 -0.59 -12.88 21.90
C GLU A 12 -1.28 -11.88 22.85
N LYS A 13 -1.44 -10.66 22.35
CA LYS A 13 -2.17 -9.55 22.98
C LYS A 13 -3.38 -9.25 22.09
N GLU A 14 -4.46 -8.71 22.66
CA GLU A 14 -5.65 -8.36 21.87
C GLU A 14 -5.40 -7.21 20.88
N ASP A 15 -4.39 -6.36 21.14
CA ASP A 15 -4.07 -5.19 20.31
C ASP A 15 -3.21 -5.54 19.08
N LYS A 16 -3.86 -5.61 17.90
CA LYS A 16 -3.23 -5.88 16.61
C LYS A 16 -2.15 -4.84 16.24
N ALA A 17 -2.35 -3.56 16.55
CA ALA A 17 -1.41 -2.50 16.22
C ALA A 17 -0.12 -2.64 17.03
N LYS A 18 -0.25 -2.97 18.32
CA LYS A 18 0.89 -3.24 19.19
C LYS A 18 1.67 -4.49 18.76
N ILE A 19 0.97 -5.56 18.38
CA ILE A 19 1.63 -6.76 17.84
C ILE A 19 2.43 -6.42 16.59
N ARG A 20 1.86 -5.64 15.66
CA ARG A 20 2.56 -5.19 14.45
C ARG A 20 3.87 -4.46 14.78
N GLN A 21 3.80 -3.50 15.71
CA GLN A 21 4.96 -2.74 16.16
C GLN A 21 6.04 -3.67 16.76
N GLU A 22 5.65 -4.63 17.59
CA GLU A 22 6.58 -5.59 18.21
C GLU A 22 7.28 -6.46 17.16
N TYR A 23 6.57 -6.93 16.12
CA TYR A 23 7.17 -7.65 14.99
C TYR A 23 8.21 -6.80 14.26
N GLY A 24 7.84 -5.59 13.85
CA GLY A 24 8.74 -4.70 13.11
C GLY A 24 9.97 -4.30 13.91
N MET A 25 9.81 -4.00 15.21
CA MET A 25 10.93 -3.71 16.11
C MET A 25 11.85 -4.92 16.30
N LEU A 26 11.29 -6.13 16.46
CA LEU A 26 12.07 -7.35 16.57
C LEU A 26 12.90 -7.62 15.30
N CYS A 27 12.31 -7.45 14.12
CA CYS A 27 13.03 -7.55 12.85
C CYS A 27 14.17 -6.54 12.75
N GLY A 28 13.91 -5.28 13.08
CA GLY A 28 14.93 -4.25 13.10
C GLY A 28 16.08 -4.59 14.04
N MET A 29 15.80 -5.04 15.28
CA MET A 29 16.84 -5.40 16.25
C MET A 29 17.68 -6.60 15.81
N VAL A 30 17.02 -7.66 15.30
CA VAL A 30 17.72 -8.84 14.77
C VAL A 30 18.56 -8.47 13.56
N GLY A 31 18.02 -7.64 12.66
CA GLY A 31 18.74 -7.14 11.48
C GLY A 31 19.98 -6.34 11.85
N ILE A 32 19.87 -5.38 12.78
CA ILE A 32 21.00 -4.62 13.31
C ILE A 32 22.06 -5.56 13.89
N PHE A 33 21.66 -6.50 14.75
CA PHE A 33 22.60 -7.41 15.40
C PHE A 33 23.36 -8.28 14.40
N LEU A 34 22.64 -8.91 13.45
CA LEU A 34 23.26 -9.79 12.45
C LEU A 34 24.16 -9.02 11.48
N ASN A 35 23.74 -7.83 11.05
CA ASN A 35 24.55 -7.00 10.16
C ASN A 35 25.82 -6.46 10.86
N ILE A 36 25.74 -6.06 12.12
CA ILE A 36 26.92 -5.70 12.92
C ILE A 36 27.86 -6.91 13.09
N LEU A 37 27.30 -8.09 13.35
CA LEU A 37 28.09 -9.31 13.47
C LEU A 37 28.84 -9.63 12.15
N LEU A 38 28.16 -9.52 11.01
CA LEU A 38 28.76 -9.68 9.69
C LEU A 38 29.83 -8.63 9.41
N PHE A 39 29.56 -7.35 9.72
CA PHE A 39 30.54 -6.26 9.61
C PHE A 39 31.81 -6.59 10.40
N CYS A 40 31.70 -6.90 11.69
CA CYS A 40 32.85 -7.23 12.52
C CYS A 40 33.61 -8.45 12.00
N GLY A 41 32.91 -9.50 11.58
CA GLY A 41 33.53 -10.70 11.02
C GLY A 41 34.29 -10.44 9.73
N LYS A 42 33.68 -9.75 8.76
CA LYS A 42 34.30 -9.38 7.49
C LYS A 42 35.43 -8.38 7.67
N PHE A 43 35.29 -7.39 8.54
CA PHE A 43 36.32 -6.39 8.80
C PHE A 43 37.58 -7.01 9.42
N LEU A 44 37.42 -7.88 10.42
CA LEU A 44 38.54 -8.63 11.02
C LEU A 44 39.21 -9.54 9.98
N ALA A 45 38.42 -10.20 9.15
CA ALA A 45 38.97 -11.06 8.12
C ALA A 45 39.72 -10.30 7.04
N GLY A 46 39.15 -9.21 6.53
CA GLY A 46 39.77 -8.36 5.51
C GLY A 46 41.07 -7.73 6.01
N THR A 47 41.13 -7.34 7.28
CA THR A 47 42.37 -6.82 7.88
C THR A 47 43.44 -7.90 8.05
N ILE A 48 43.07 -9.10 8.50
CA ILE A 48 44.00 -10.24 8.64
C ILE A 48 44.51 -10.69 7.26
N SER A 49 43.62 -10.78 6.26
CA SER A 49 43.96 -11.21 4.90
C SER A 49 44.56 -10.09 4.05
N ARG A 50 44.61 -8.84 4.58
CA ARG A 50 44.97 -7.62 3.85
C ARG A 50 44.16 -7.39 2.56
N SER A 51 42.93 -7.92 2.52
CA SER A 51 42.06 -7.76 1.35
C SER A 51 41.22 -6.51 1.48
N ILE A 52 41.48 -5.54 0.60
CA ILE A 52 40.72 -4.30 0.52
C ILE A 52 39.27 -4.58 0.13
N ALA A 53 39.05 -5.54 -0.77
CA ALA A 53 37.71 -5.93 -1.23
C ALA A 53 36.82 -6.46 -0.10
N VAL A 54 37.34 -7.35 0.75
CA VAL A 54 36.60 -7.91 1.90
C VAL A 54 36.33 -6.84 2.95
N THR A 55 37.28 -5.94 3.17
CA THR A 55 37.12 -4.83 4.11
C THR A 55 36.05 -3.84 3.62
N ALA A 56 36.03 -3.52 2.33
CA ALA A 56 34.99 -2.69 1.72
C ALA A 56 33.60 -3.34 1.82
N ASP A 57 33.51 -4.64 1.54
CA ASP A 57 32.26 -5.41 1.66
C ASP A 57 31.74 -5.49 3.11
N ALA A 58 32.62 -5.36 4.11
CA ALA A 58 32.18 -5.22 5.50
C ALA A 58 31.30 -3.97 5.68
N PHE A 59 31.72 -2.82 5.13
CA PHE A 59 30.99 -1.55 5.26
C PHE A 59 29.59 -1.59 4.63
N ASN A 60 29.36 -2.44 3.63
CA ASN A 60 28.00 -2.70 3.13
C ASN A 60 27.11 -3.23 4.26
N ASN A 61 27.57 -4.22 5.03
CA ASN A 61 26.81 -4.70 6.18
C ASN A 61 26.66 -3.66 7.30
N LEU A 62 27.55 -2.69 7.40
CA LEU A 62 27.33 -1.55 8.30
C LEU A 62 26.20 -0.64 7.79
N SER A 63 26.13 -0.40 6.48
CA SER A 63 25.02 0.32 5.84
C SER A 63 23.69 -0.40 6.07
N ASP A 64 23.66 -1.73 5.94
CA ASP A 64 22.46 -2.55 6.16
C ASP A 64 22.00 -2.53 7.63
N ALA A 65 22.93 -2.43 8.57
CA ALA A 65 22.60 -2.18 9.98
C ALA A 65 21.92 -0.81 10.14
N GLY A 66 22.37 0.19 9.39
CA GLY A 66 21.71 1.50 9.27
C GLY A 66 20.29 1.39 8.71
N SER A 67 20.08 0.69 7.60
CA SER A 67 18.74 0.41 7.04
C SER A 67 17.84 -0.31 8.05
N SER A 68 18.38 -1.29 8.77
CA SER A 68 17.66 -2.02 9.83
C SER A 68 17.28 -1.09 11.01
N ALA A 69 18.12 -0.11 11.33
CA ALA A 69 17.82 0.91 12.33
C ALA A 69 16.74 1.88 11.87
N VAL A 70 16.76 2.30 10.60
CA VAL A 70 15.69 3.11 9.99
C VAL A 70 14.37 2.37 10.08
N THR A 71 14.35 1.08 9.75
CA THR A 71 13.16 0.25 9.89
C THR A 71 12.69 0.14 11.34
N LEU A 72 13.59 -0.13 12.29
CA LEU A 72 13.25 -0.20 13.73
C LEU A 72 12.60 1.09 14.22
N ILE A 73 13.23 2.23 13.91
CA ILE A 73 12.76 3.56 14.30
C ILE A 73 11.43 3.85 13.59
N GLY A 74 11.31 3.50 12.32
CA GLY A 74 10.11 3.64 11.51
C GLY A 74 8.90 2.96 12.16
N PHE A 75 9.03 1.69 12.55
CA PHE A 75 7.98 0.98 13.27
C PHE A 75 7.69 1.57 14.65
N LYS A 76 8.73 2.02 15.37
CA LYS A 76 8.54 2.65 16.68
C LYS A 76 7.72 3.94 16.57
N LEU A 77 8.03 4.78 15.58
CA LEU A 77 7.36 6.04 15.33
C LEU A 77 5.97 5.84 14.71
N ALA A 78 5.80 4.88 13.79
CA ALA A 78 4.49 4.55 13.22
C ALA A 78 3.48 4.02 14.26
N GLY A 79 3.99 3.36 15.31
CA GLY A 79 3.20 2.93 16.47
C GLY A 79 2.82 4.06 17.43
N ALA A 80 3.28 5.30 17.22
CA ALA A 80 2.93 6.42 18.08
C ALA A 80 1.43 6.76 18.00
N LYS A 81 0.89 7.20 19.14
CA LYS A 81 -0.50 7.68 19.22
C LYS A 81 -0.63 9.02 18.47
N PRO A 82 -1.85 9.41 18.07
CA PRO A 82 -2.13 10.75 17.55
C PRO A 82 -1.72 11.85 18.53
N ASP A 83 -1.31 12.99 17.99
CA ASP A 83 -0.93 14.20 18.73
C ASP A 83 -1.38 15.46 17.96
N PRO A 84 -1.22 16.68 18.52
CA PRO A 84 -1.69 17.90 17.87
C PRO A 84 -1.03 18.23 16.52
N GLU A 85 0.19 17.75 16.27
CA GLU A 85 0.85 17.93 14.97
C GLU A 85 0.37 16.88 13.96
N HIS A 86 -0.02 15.69 14.45
CA HIS A 86 -0.42 14.53 13.66
C HIS A 86 -1.74 13.94 14.22
N PRO A 87 -2.90 14.60 13.98
CA PRO A 87 -4.18 14.22 14.59
C PRO A 87 -4.71 12.86 14.10
N PHE A 88 -4.24 12.38 12.96
CA PHE A 88 -4.56 11.06 12.41
C PHE A 88 -3.48 10.00 12.73
N GLY A 89 -2.51 10.36 13.57
CA GLY A 89 -1.41 9.50 13.96
C GLY A 89 -0.28 9.42 12.94
N HIS A 90 0.62 8.47 13.19
CA HIS A 90 1.94 8.42 12.56
C HIS A 90 2.12 7.21 11.63
N GLY A 91 1.05 6.47 11.31
CA GLY A 91 1.13 5.18 10.62
C GLY A 91 1.93 5.22 9.31
N ARG A 92 1.76 6.28 8.51
CA ARG A 92 2.48 6.47 7.23
C ARG A 92 4.01 6.53 7.37
N ILE A 93 4.55 6.78 8.57
CA ILE A 93 6.02 6.71 8.81
C ILE A 93 6.56 5.32 8.48
N GLU A 94 5.74 4.26 8.62
CA GLU A 94 6.15 2.93 8.20
C GLU A 94 6.48 2.90 6.70
N TYR A 95 5.60 3.44 5.86
CA TYR A 95 5.82 3.52 4.41
C TYR A 95 7.02 4.39 4.06
N VAL A 96 7.20 5.53 4.75
CA VAL A 96 8.39 6.40 4.58
C VAL A 96 9.67 5.64 4.93
N SER A 97 9.68 4.85 6.00
CA SER A 97 10.85 4.04 6.37
C SER A 97 11.15 2.97 5.31
N GLY A 98 10.12 2.35 4.74
CA GLY A 98 10.25 1.42 3.62
C GLY A 98 10.82 2.10 2.37
N LEU A 99 10.40 3.33 2.08
CA LEU A 99 10.91 4.11 0.94
C LEU A 99 12.39 4.44 1.09
N VAL A 100 12.85 4.77 2.32
CA VAL A 100 14.28 4.99 2.60
C VAL A 100 15.08 3.70 2.35
N VAL A 101 14.57 2.54 2.78
CA VAL A 101 15.21 1.24 2.50
C VAL A 101 15.22 0.95 0.99
N ALA A 102 14.12 1.19 0.28
CA ALA A 102 14.06 1.02 -1.16
C ALA A 102 15.07 1.94 -1.90
N ALA A 103 15.25 3.17 -1.43
CA ALA A 103 16.25 4.08 -1.96
C ALA A 103 17.69 3.56 -1.74
N ALA A 104 17.97 2.95 -0.58
CA ALA A 104 19.25 2.31 -0.31
C ALA A 104 19.51 1.13 -1.28
N ILE A 105 18.50 0.29 -1.54
CA ILE A 105 18.59 -0.81 -2.52
C ILE A 105 18.90 -0.27 -3.93
N LEU A 106 18.22 0.80 -4.35
CA LEU A 106 18.45 1.41 -5.67
C LEU A 106 19.87 1.97 -5.80
N LEU A 107 20.38 2.58 -4.72
CA LEU A 107 21.75 3.08 -4.66
C LEU A 107 22.76 1.93 -4.76
N MET A 108 22.56 0.85 -4.01
CA MET A 108 23.37 -0.37 -4.10
C MET A 108 23.33 -1.00 -5.50
N ALA A 109 22.15 -1.04 -6.13
CA ALA A 109 22.01 -1.53 -7.50
C ALA A 109 22.85 -0.70 -8.49
N TYR A 110 22.79 0.63 -8.36
CA TYR A 110 23.57 1.54 -9.19
C TYR A 110 25.07 1.35 -9.00
N GLU A 111 25.54 1.28 -7.75
CA GLU A 111 26.95 1.04 -7.43
C GLU A 111 27.43 -0.29 -7.99
N LEU A 112 26.67 -1.36 -7.80
CA LEU A 112 27.01 -2.68 -8.33
C LEU A 112 27.09 -2.69 -9.86
N ILE A 113 26.12 -2.08 -10.56
CA ILE A 113 26.15 -1.98 -12.03
C ILE A 113 27.38 -1.18 -12.48
N ARG A 114 27.63 -0.03 -11.84
CA ARG A 114 28.77 0.83 -12.16
C ARG A 114 30.09 0.07 -12.00
N ASP A 115 30.31 -0.57 -10.85
CA ASP A 115 31.54 -1.29 -10.55
C ASP A 115 31.71 -2.50 -11.48
N SER A 116 30.59 -3.16 -11.82
CA SER A 116 30.57 -4.26 -12.78
C SER A 116 30.98 -3.82 -14.19
N LEU A 117 30.50 -2.66 -14.66
CA LEU A 117 30.91 -2.08 -15.94
C LEU A 117 32.39 -1.70 -15.94
N VAL A 118 32.90 -1.16 -14.83
CA VAL A 118 34.33 -0.86 -14.67
C VAL A 118 35.16 -2.13 -14.80
N LYS A 119 34.76 -3.23 -14.13
CA LYS A 119 35.44 -4.53 -14.20
C LYS A 119 35.40 -5.18 -15.58
N ILE A 120 34.36 -4.91 -16.39
CA ILE A 120 34.31 -5.37 -17.78
C ILE A 120 35.37 -4.64 -18.63
N ILE A 121 35.56 -3.33 -18.41
CA ILE A 121 36.51 -2.51 -19.18
C ILE A 121 37.95 -2.73 -18.69
N HIS A 122 38.13 -2.86 -17.38
CA HIS A 122 39.42 -3.08 -16.71
C HIS A 122 39.33 -4.36 -15.87
N PRO A 123 39.58 -5.54 -16.47
CA PRO A 123 39.58 -6.79 -15.72
C PRO A 123 40.69 -6.79 -14.67
N GLU A 124 40.32 -7.07 -13.42
CA GLU A 124 41.24 -7.23 -12.30
C GLU A 124 41.19 -8.68 -11.80
N GLU A 125 42.33 -9.19 -11.31
CA GLU A 125 42.40 -10.50 -10.68
C GLU A 125 41.63 -10.50 -9.36
N THR A 126 40.67 -11.42 -9.23
CA THR A 126 39.92 -11.62 -8.00
C THR A 126 40.80 -12.39 -7.03
N GLU A 127 41.13 -11.79 -5.88
CA GLU A 127 41.94 -12.44 -4.85
C GLU A 127 41.23 -13.70 -4.32
N PHE A 128 41.75 -14.87 -4.69
CA PHE A 128 41.25 -16.14 -4.15
C PHE A 128 41.94 -16.46 -2.83
N SER A 129 41.15 -16.62 -1.78
CA SER A 129 41.59 -17.20 -0.50
C SER A 129 40.47 -18.02 0.10
N VAL A 130 40.83 -19.17 0.69
CA VAL A 130 39.88 -20.06 1.38
C VAL A 130 39.11 -19.30 2.46
N MET A 131 39.77 -18.35 3.14
CA MET A 131 39.15 -17.51 4.15
C MET A 131 38.03 -16.63 3.56
N VAL A 132 38.26 -16.04 2.39
CA VAL A 132 37.29 -15.19 1.68
C VAL A 132 36.08 -16.02 1.26
N VAL A 133 36.31 -17.19 0.67
CA VAL A 133 35.23 -18.11 0.25
C VAL A 133 34.34 -18.51 1.43
N VAL A 134 34.94 -18.91 2.56
CA VAL A 134 34.19 -19.29 3.77
C VAL A 134 33.33 -18.13 4.28
N ILE A 135 33.87 -16.91 4.27
CA ILE A 135 33.16 -15.71 4.75
C ILE A 135 32.01 -15.33 3.83
N LEU A 136 32.19 -15.41 2.51
CA LEU A 136 31.11 -15.16 1.55
C LEU A 136 29.99 -16.18 1.73
N ILE A 137 30.30 -17.47 1.92
CA ILE A 137 29.31 -18.51 2.20
C ILE A 137 28.54 -18.21 3.50
N VAL A 138 29.23 -17.89 4.60
CA VAL A 138 28.58 -17.54 5.87
C VAL A 138 27.69 -16.31 5.70
N SER A 139 28.15 -15.30 4.96
CA SER A 139 27.39 -14.07 4.70
C SER A 139 26.11 -14.35 3.91
N ILE A 140 26.19 -15.17 2.86
CA ILE A 140 25.04 -15.63 2.08
C ILE A 140 24.04 -16.35 2.98
N LEU A 141 24.49 -17.26 3.85
CA LEU A 141 23.59 -17.99 4.76
C LEU A 141 22.88 -17.08 5.76
N VAL A 142 23.59 -16.11 6.33
CA VAL A 142 23.01 -15.13 7.27
C VAL A 142 22.01 -14.22 6.55
N LYS A 143 22.37 -13.69 5.38
CA LYS A 143 21.46 -12.83 4.59
C LYS A 143 20.25 -13.57 4.07
N LEU A 144 20.41 -14.84 3.66
CA LEU A 144 19.30 -15.70 3.28
C LEU A 144 18.37 -15.97 4.48
N TYR A 145 18.92 -16.20 5.66
CA TYR A 145 18.13 -16.31 6.90
C TYR A 145 17.33 -15.01 7.16
N MET A 146 17.98 -13.85 7.03
CA MET A 146 17.32 -12.54 7.20
C MET A 146 16.21 -12.32 6.18
N TYR A 147 16.43 -12.65 4.90
CA TYR A 147 15.41 -12.60 3.86
C TYR A 147 14.19 -13.46 4.23
N LEU A 148 14.41 -14.72 4.58
CA LEU A 148 13.32 -15.64 4.93
C LEU A 148 12.55 -15.17 6.17
N TYR A 149 13.26 -14.64 7.16
CA TYR A 149 12.67 -14.10 8.38
C TYR A 149 11.84 -12.85 8.09
N ASN A 150 12.42 -11.84 7.43
CA ASN A 150 11.76 -10.58 7.09
C ASN A 150 10.60 -10.79 6.12
N SER A 151 10.72 -11.69 5.13
CA SER A 151 9.63 -12.02 4.20
C SER A 151 8.47 -12.71 4.92
N GLY A 152 8.77 -13.59 5.88
CA GLY A 152 7.75 -14.22 6.72
C GLY A 152 6.98 -13.21 7.56
N VAL A 153 7.68 -12.23 8.15
CA VAL A 153 7.02 -11.15 8.91
C VAL A 153 6.27 -10.21 7.99
N ALA A 154 6.84 -9.80 6.86
CA ALA A 154 6.20 -8.94 5.87
C ALA A 154 4.83 -9.48 5.45
N LYS A 155 4.72 -10.79 5.20
CA LYS A 155 3.46 -11.45 4.87
C LYS A 155 2.50 -11.55 6.07
N LYS A 156 3.04 -11.76 7.28
CA LYS A 156 2.24 -11.94 8.49
C LYS A 156 1.53 -10.67 8.93
N ILE A 157 2.22 -9.53 8.81
CA ILE A 157 1.66 -8.24 9.18
C ILE A 157 1.18 -7.44 7.97
N ASP A 158 1.44 -7.88 6.74
CA ASP A 158 1.22 -7.08 5.53
C ASP A 158 1.92 -5.71 5.62
N SER A 159 3.24 -5.74 5.44
CA SER A 159 4.10 -4.56 5.58
C SER A 159 4.99 -4.36 4.35
N ALA A 160 4.74 -3.26 3.64
CA ALA A 160 5.58 -2.81 2.54
C ALA A 160 7.02 -2.50 3.01
N ALA A 161 7.18 -1.94 4.22
CA ALA A 161 8.50 -1.68 4.80
C ALA A 161 9.28 -2.98 5.05
N MET A 162 8.64 -4.00 5.62
CA MET A 162 9.27 -5.32 5.81
C MET A 162 9.55 -6.03 4.51
N LYS A 163 8.69 -5.86 3.50
CA LYS A 163 8.92 -6.39 2.16
C LYS A 163 10.18 -5.74 1.56
N ALA A 164 10.36 -4.43 1.70
CA ALA A 164 11.58 -3.74 1.29
C ALA A 164 12.81 -4.26 2.04
N THR A 165 12.77 -4.40 3.37
CA THR A 165 13.88 -4.97 4.16
C THR A 165 14.19 -6.43 3.77
N ALA A 166 13.19 -7.22 3.39
CA ALA A 166 13.42 -8.56 2.86
C ALA A 166 14.11 -8.51 1.50
N THR A 167 13.65 -7.67 0.58
CA THR A 167 14.24 -7.46 -0.74
C THR A 167 15.69 -6.99 -0.66
N ASP A 168 16.01 -6.12 0.31
CA ASP A 168 17.37 -5.69 0.65
C ASP A 168 18.28 -6.90 0.96
N SER A 169 17.86 -7.73 1.94
CA SER A 169 18.61 -8.94 2.30
C SER A 169 18.75 -9.95 1.15
N LEU A 170 17.74 -10.06 0.29
CA LEU A 170 17.81 -10.89 -0.92
C LEU A 170 18.80 -10.33 -1.93
N SER A 171 18.81 -9.02 -2.13
CA SER A 171 19.71 -8.33 -3.05
C SER A 171 21.16 -8.57 -2.66
N ASP A 172 21.50 -8.46 -1.38
CA ASP A 172 22.82 -8.79 -0.86
C ASP A 172 23.18 -10.27 -1.02
N THR A 173 22.21 -11.15 -0.81
CA THR A 173 22.40 -12.60 -1.00
C THR A 173 22.79 -12.88 -2.44
N CYS A 174 22.07 -12.30 -3.41
CA CYS A 174 22.35 -12.44 -4.84
C CYS A 174 23.70 -11.83 -5.22
N ALA A 175 23.98 -10.59 -4.78
CA ALA A 175 25.25 -9.91 -5.07
C ALA A 175 26.45 -10.69 -4.50
N THR A 176 26.38 -11.12 -3.24
CA THR A 176 27.45 -11.91 -2.59
C THR A 176 27.62 -13.28 -3.27
N ALA A 177 26.53 -13.93 -3.67
CA ALA A 177 26.57 -15.21 -4.36
C ALA A 177 27.23 -15.10 -5.74
N VAL A 178 27.00 -14.00 -6.45
CA VAL A 178 27.69 -13.71 -7.72
C VAL A 178 29.17 -13.54 -7.51
N VAL A 179 29.58 -12.73 -6.53
CA VAL A 179 31.01 -12.51 -6.22
C VAL A 179 31.68 -13.85 -5.89
N LEU A 180 31.02 -14.69 -5.09
CA LEU A 180 31.51 -16.03 -4.78
C LEU A 180 31.63 -16.90 -6.03
N ALA A 181 30.60 -16.96 -6.87
CA ALA A 181 30.61 -17.75 -8.10
C ALA A 181 31.68 -17.28 -9.08
N ALA A 182 31.82 -15.96 -9.28
CA ALA A 182 32.82 -15.36 -10.13
C ALA A 182 34.25 -15.63 -9.62
N THR A 183 34.46 -15.54 -8.30
CA THR A 183 35.74 -15.87 -7.65
C THR A 183 36.13 -17.33 -7.88
N LEU A 184 35.18 -18.26 -7.75
CA LEU A 184 35.42 -19.70 -8.00
C LEU A 184 35.70 -19.98 -9.48
N ILE A 185 34.92 -19.40 -10.39
CA ILE A 185 35.12 -19.54 -11.83
C ILE A 185 36.49 -18.97 -12.24
N GLY A 186 36.80 -17.75 -11.80
CA GLY A 186 38.10 -17.11 -12.06
C GLY A 186 39.27 -17.97 -11.59
N HIS A 187 39.17 -18.56 -10.39
CA HIS A 187 40.22 -19.43 -9.86
C HIS A 187 40.41 -20.73 -10.65
N PHE A 188 39.33 -21.41 -11.06
CA PHE A 188 39.42 -22.71 -11.74
C PHE A 188 39.60 -22.62 -13.26
N THR A 189 39.08 -21.57 -13.91
CA THR A 189 39.08 -21.45 -15.38
C THR A 189 39.92 -20.28 -15.90
N GLY A 190 40.36 -19.36 -15.04
CA GLY A 190 41.07 -18.13 -15.43
C GLY A 190 40.20 -17.12 -16.19
N LEU A 191 38.87 -17.25 -16.14
CA LEU A 191 37.95 -16.37 -16.85
C LEU A 191 37.45 -15.23 -15.94
N TYR A 192 37.51 -14.00 -16.42
CA TYR A 192 37.00 -12.81 -15.72
C TYR A 192 35.50 -12.60 -15.99
N VAL A 193 34.65 -13.35 -15.28
CA VAL A 193 33.19 -13.27 -15.44
C VAL A 193 32.50 -12.33 -14.46
N ASP A 194 33.23 -11.83 -13.45
CA ASP A 194 32.69 -11.03 -12.33
C ASP A 194 31.91 -9.81 -12.80
N GLY A 195 32.48 -9.03 -13.73
CA GLY A 195 31.81 -7.84 -14.26
C GLY A 195 30.50 -8.16 -15.01
N TYR A 196 30.45 -9.26 -15.78
CA TYR A 196 29.21 -9.63 -16.49
C TYR A 196 28.13 -10.14 -15.54
N CYS A 197 28.51 -11.01 -14.59
CA CYS A 197 27.57 -11.53 -13.60
C CYS A 197 27.06 -10.43 -12.66
N GLY A 198 27.95 -9.53 -12.23
CA GLY A 198 27.61 -8.40 -11.38
C GLY A 198 26.66 -7.42 -12.08
N ALA A 199 26.87 -7.14 -13.37
CA ALA A 199 25.96 -6.27 -14.12
C ALA A 199 24.56 -6.90 -14.26
N LEU A 200 24.49 -8.20 -14.56
CA LEU A 200 23.22 -8.92 -14.68
C LEU A 200 22.43 -8.92 -13.36
N VAL A 201 23.11 -9.18 -12.24
CA VAL A 201 22.47 -9.15 -10.92
C VAL A 201 22.17 -7.74 -10.45
N GLY A 202 23.00 -6.75 -10.77
CA GLY A 202 22.70 -5.35 -10.53
C GLY A 202 21.41 -4.90 -11.21
N VAL A 203 21.15 -5.31 -12.46
CA VAL A 203 19.86 -5.05 -13.15
C VAL A 203 18.70 -5.75 -12.44
N PHE A 204 18.88 -6.99 -12.00
CA PHE A 204 17.86 -7.70 -11.22
C PHE A 204 17.52 -6.97 -9.91
N ILE A 205 18.54 -6.53 -9.17
CA ILE A 205 18.39 -5.76 -7.92
C ILE A 205 17.71 -4.42 -8.20
N LEU A 206 18.07 -3.74 -9.30
CA LEU A 206 17.43 -2.49 -9.71
C LEU A 206 15.92 -2.68 -9.93
N CYS A 207 15.51 -3.73 -10.65
CA CYS A 207 14.11 -4.06 -10.83
C CYS A 207 13.40 -4.35 -9.50
N ALA A 208 14.04 -5.11 -8.60
CA ALA A 208 13.51 -5.41 -7.28
C ALA A 208 13.37 -4.15 -6.40
N GLY A 209 14.35 -3.24 -6.45
CA GLY A 209 14.34 -1.96 -5.77
C GLY A 209 13.23 -1.02 -6.28
N ILE A 210 13.01 -0.97 -7.60
CA ILE A 210 11.88 -0.22 -8.18
C ILE A 210 10.54 -0.79 -7.71
N GLY A 211 10.42 -2.12 -7.64
CA GLY A 211 9.24 -2.79 -7.08
C GLY A 211 9.00 -2.40 -5.63
N ALA A 212 10.03 -2.49 -4.78
CA ALA A 212 9.95 -2.09 -3.37
C ALA A 212 9.58 -0.60 -3.20
N ALA A 213 10.17 0.28 -4.01
CA ALA A 213 9.84 1.70 -4.00
C ALA A 213 8.36 1.93 -4.34
N LYS A 214 7.84 1.30 -5.40
CA LYS A 214 6.42 1.39 -5.78
C LYS A 214 5.50 0.88 -4.67
N ASP A 215 5.83 -0.26 -4.06
CA ASP A 215 5.05 -0.84 -2.96
C ASP A 215 4.97 0.09 -1.74
N THR A 216 5.98 0.93 -1.52
CA THR A 216 6.01 1.91 -0.42
C THR A 216 5.43 3.28 -0.78
N LEU A 217 5.54 3.68 -2.06
CA LEU A 217 5.02 4.96 -2.55
C LEU A 217 3.52 4.94 -2.79
N ASN A 218 2.97 3.85 -3.31
CA ASN A 218 1.54 3.81 -3.64
C ASN A 218 0.65 4.06 -2.41
N PRO A 219 0.87 3.43 -1.23
CA PRO A 219 0.09 3.75 -0.03
C PRO A 219 0.23 5.20 0.45
N LEU A 220 1.37 5.85 0.15
CA LEU A 220 1.58 7.27 0.49
C LEU A 220 0.79 8.21 -0.43
N LEU A 221 0.64 7.85 -1.71
CA LEU A 221 -0.12 8.63 -2.70
C LEU A 221 -1.63 8.42 -2.56
N GLY A 222 -2.04 7.26 -2.04
CA GLY A 222 -3.43 6.82 -1.98
C GLY A 222 -3.64 5.65 -2.93
N GLN A 223 -4.07 4.53 -2.38
CA GLN A 223 -4.50 3.36 -3.13
C GLN A 223 -6.01 3.18 -2.96
N PRO A 224 -6.70 2.60 -3.96
CA PRO A 224 -8.08 2.19 -3.78
C PRO A 224 -8.15 1.19 -2.60
N PRO A 225 -9.22 1.26 -1.79
CA PRO A 225 -9.46 0.26 -0.76
C PRO A 225 -9.67 -1.12 -1.38
N GLU A 226 -9.43 -2.17 -0.60
CA GLU A 226 -9.74 -3.54 -1.03
C GLU A 226 -11.25 -3.72 -1.25
N GLU A 227 -11.65 -4.39 -2.33
CA GLU A 227 -13.06 -4.64 -2.64
C GLU A 227 -13.79 -5.37 -1.49
N GLU A 228 -13.11 -6.30 -0.81
CA GLU A 228 -13.68 -7.00 0.36
C GLU A 228 -13.97 -6.04 1.52
N PHE A 229 -13.13 -5.02 1.73
CA PHE A 229 -13.33 -4.01 2.76
C PHE A 229 -14.55 -3.14 2.43
N VAL A 230 -14.67 -2.71 1.18
CA VAL A 230 -15.82 -1.92 0.67
C VAL A 230 -17.12 -2.70 0.83
N GLN A 231 -17.14 -3.98 0.43
CA GLN A 231 -18.32 -4.83 0.55
C GLN A 231 -18.75 -5.04 2.02
N LYS A 232 -17.80 -5.11 2.96
CA LYS A 232 -18.13 -5.20 4.38
C LYS A 232 -18.74 -3.91 4.92
N ILE A 233 -18.26 -2.75 4.47
CA ILE A 233 -18.87 -1.46 4.82
C ILE A 233 -20.32 -1.44 4.32
N ASP A 234 -20.52 -1.74 3.04
CA ASP A 234 -21.86 -1.81 2.43
C ASP A 234 -22.80 -2.73 3.22
N GLN A 235 -22.36 -3.95 3.52
CA GLN A 235 -23.15 -4.92 4.29
C GLN A 235 -23.48 -4.45 5.71
N ILE A 236 -22.56 -3.76 6.39
CA ILE A 236 -22.80 -3.26 7.75
C ILE A 236 -23.80 -2.10 7.72
N VAL A 237 -23.60 -1.14 6.80
CA VAL A 237 -24.43 0.06 6.72
C VAL A 237 -25.84 -0.31 6.23
N MET A 238 -25.96 -1.11 5.17
CA MET A 238 -27.24 -1.53 4.59
C MET A 238 -28.02 -2.56 5.44
N ALA A 239 -27.45 -3.03 6.56
CA ALA A 239 -28.17 -3.89 7.49
C ALA A 239 -29.21 -3.13 8.34
N HIS A 240 -29.12 -1.80 8.38
CA HIS A 240 -30.04 -0.93 9.12
C HIS A 240 -31.20 -0.51 8.21
N GLU A 241 -32.44 -0.75 8.64
CA GLU A 241 -33.64 -0.58 7.80
C GLU A 241 -33.96 0.89 7.48
N GLU A 242 -33.45 1.80 8.30
CA GLU A 242 -33.58 3.24 8.15
C GLU A 242 -32.66 3.81 7.04
N ILE A 243 -31.68 3.03 6.57
CA ILE A 243 -30.75 3.43 5.51
C ILE A 243 -31.21 2.82 4.18
N CYS A 244 -31.61 3.68 3.26
CA CYS A 244 -32.16 3.30 1.96
C CYS A 244 -31.08 2.96 0.93
N GLY A 245 -29.86 3.48 1.12
CA GLY A 245 -28.75 3.34 0.18
C GLY A 245 -27.49 4.03 0.69
N ILE A 246 -26.35 3.71 0.07
CA ILE A 246 -25.09 4.41 0.30
C ILE A 246 -24.44 4.82 -1.01
N HIS A 247 -23.74 5.94 -1.00
CA HIS A 247 -22.94 6.43 -2.12
C HIS A 247 -21.74 7.25 -1.61
N ASP A 248 -20.88 7.71 -2.53
CA ASP A 248 -19.69 8.51 -2.23
C ASP A 248 -18.78 7.95 -1.12
N LEU A 249 -18.58 6.63 -1.12
CA LEU A 249 -17.65 5.98 -0.21
C LEU A 249 -16.20 6.35 -0.54
N ILE A 250 -15.58 7.10 0.37
CA ILE A 250 -14.18 7.51 0.32
C ILE A 250 -13.44 6.86 1.49
N VAL A 251 -12.34 6.17 1.19
CA VAL A 251 -11.47 5.56 2.19
C VAL A 251 -10.09 6.22 2.15
N HIS A 252 -9.67 6.79 3.27
CA HIS A 252 -8.34 7.35 3.46
C HIS A 252 -7.49 6.44 4.35
N ASP A 253 -6.34 5.98 3.84
CA ASP A 253 -5.35 5.22 4.62
C ASP A 253 -4.29 6.16 5.23
N TYR A 254 -4.21 6.23 6.56
CA TYR A 254 -3.18 6.95 7.32
C TYR A 254 -2.07 6.03 7.88
N GLY A 255 -1.93 4.88 7.24
CA GLY A 255 -1.00 3.83 7.57
C GLY A 255 -1.67 2.67 8.30
N PRO A 256 -0.91 1.58 8.53
CA PRO A 256 -1.50 0.32 8.94
C PRO A 256 -2.36 0.42 10.21
N GLY A 257 -3.60 -0.07 10.11
CA GLY A 257 -4.59 -0.04 11.17
C GLY A 257 -5.20 1.34 11.46
N ARG A 258 -5.07 2.30 10.54
CA ARG A 258 -5.65 3.65 10.65
C ARG A 258 -6.32 4.04 9.34
N GLN A 259 -7.54 3.56 9.17
CA GLN A 259 -8.37 3.89 8.02
C GLN A 259 -9.47 4.86 8.45
N MET A 260 -9.68 5.91 7.66
CA MET A 260 -10.78 6.84 7.81
C MET A 260 -11.75 6.64 6.65
N VAL A 261 -13.03 6.55 6.98
CA VAL A 261 -14.09 6.32 6.02
C VAL A 261 -15.02 7.52 6.01
N SER A 262 -15.33 8.05 4.84
CA SER A 262 -16.40 9.01 4.64
C SER A 262 -17.39 8.40 3.66
N LEU A 263 -18.68 8.47 3.94
CA LEU A 263 -19.71 8.00 3.02
C LEU A 263 -21.00 8.80 3.21
N HIS A 264 -21.87 8.76 2.21
CA HIS A 264 -23.22 9.28 2.31
C HIS A 264 -24.20 8.14 2.51
N ALA A 265 -25.11 8.29 3.46
CA ALA A 265 -26.20 7.36 3.72
C ALA A 265 -27.54 8.03 3.36
N GLU A 266 -28.24 7.46 2.39
CA GLU A 266 -29.57 7.91 1.99
C GLU A 266 -30.58 7.51 3.08
N VAL A 267 -31.30 8.49 3.63
CA VAL A 267 -32.26 8.27 4.72
C VAL A 267 -33.61 8.94 4.42
N PRO A 268 -34.75 8.43 4.93
CA PRO A 268 -36.06 9.05 4.68
C PRO A 268 -36.14 10.48 5.23
N ALA A 269 -36.45 11.46 4.37
CA ALA A 269 -36.63 12.86 4.76
C ALA A 269 -37.84 13.06 5.70
N GLU A 270 -38.78 12.12 5.69
CA GLU A 270 -39.96 12.11 6.55
C GLU A 270 -39.71 11.54 7.95
N GLY A 271 -38.56 10.91 8.18
CA GLY A 271 -38.22 10.28 9.45
C GLY A 271 -37.85 11.28 10.55
N ASN A 272 -37.79 10.80 11.79
CA ASN A 272 -37.34 11.61 12.92
C ASN A 272 -35.82 11.79 12.85
N ILE A 273 -35.37 13.02 12.63
CA ILE A 273 -33.95 13.36 12.48
C ILE A 273 -33.07 12.88 13.66
N LEU A 274 -33.58 12.90 14.90
CA LEU A 274 -32.83 12.46 16.06
C LEU A 274 -32.70 10.94 16.14
N GLU A 275 -33.74 10.21 15.70
CA GLU A 275 -33.72 8.74 15.66
C GLU A 275 -32.77 8.27 14.56
N ILE A 276 -32.86 8.87 13.37
CA ILE A 276 -31.95 8.54 12.26
C ILE A 276 -30.50 8.86 12.64
N HIS A 277 -30.24 10.01 13.29
CA HIS A 277 -28.89 10.33 13.75
C HIS A 277 -28.35 9.30 14.76
N ASP A 278 -29.20 8.80 15.67
CA ASP A 278 -28.80 7.74 16.61
C ASP A 278 -28.44 6.44 15.86
N ILE A 279 -29.18 6.08 14.81
CA ILE A 279 -28.83 4.94 13.94
C ILE A 279 -27.48 5.17 13.26
N ILE A 280 -27.23 6.36 12.72
CA ILE A 280 -25.94 6.69 12.09
C ILE A 280 -24.78 6.59 13.11
N ASP A 281 -24.93 7.15 14.31
CA ASP A 281 -23.93 7.03 15.38
C ASP A 281 -23.65 5.55 15.72
N ASN A 282 -24.69 4.71 15.76
CA ASN A 282 -24.55 3.28 16.00
C ASN A 282 -23.80 2.58 14.85
N VAL A 283 -24.08 2.94 13.59
CA VAL A 283 -23.36 2.41 12.41
C VAL A 283 -21.89 2.81 12.44
N GLU A 284 -21.57 4.08 12.77
CA GLU A 284 -20.19 4.55 12.90
C GLU A 284 -19.41 3.74 13.96
N ASN A 285 -20.03 3.49 15.11
CA ASN A 285 -19.45 2.67 16.16
C ASN A 285 -19.29 1.20 15.73
N GLU A 286 -20.26 0.65 15.01
CA GLU A 286 -20.19 -0.73 14.50
C GLU A 286 -19.07 -0.91 13.47
N LEU A 287 -18.88 0.04 12.55
CA LEU A 287 -17.76 0.07 11.63
C LEU A 287 -16.41 0.13 12.37
N LYS A 288 -16.33 0.95 13.42
CA LYS A 288 -15.14 1.05 14.26
C LYS A 288 -14.83 -0.25 15.00
N GLU A 289 -15.83 -0.91 15.57
CA GLU A 289 -15.64 -2.17 16.31
C GLU A 289 -15.31 -3.35 15.41
N LYS A 290 -16.03 -3.49 14.28
CA LYS A 290 -15.89 -4.65 13.38
C LYS A 290 -14.71 -4.52 12.42
N LEU A 291 -14.47 -3.33 11.89
CA LEU A 291 -13.48 -3.08 10.85
C LEU A 291 -12.27 -2.28 11.34
N GLY A 292 -12.36 -1.61 12.49
CA GLY A 292 -11.24 -0.82 13.03
C GLY A 292 -11.01 0.50 12.28
N CYS A 293 -12.02 1.01 11.57
CA CYS A 293 -11.96 2.29 10.86
C CYS A 293 -12.77 3.36 11.60
N ASP A 294 -12.28 4.61 11.57
CA ASP A 294 -13.06 5.75 12.03
C ASP A 294 -13.92 6.26 10.86
N ALA A 295 -15.24 6.23 11.01
CA ALA A 295 -16.17 6.64 9.98
C ALA A 295 -16.73 8.04 10.25
N THR A 296 -17.13 8.73 9.18
CA THR A 296 -17.97 9.93 9.21
C THR A 296 -19.03 9.74 8.15
N ILE A 297 -20.29 9.62 8.57
CA ILE A 297 -21.41 9.35 7.67
C ILE A 297 -22.22 10.63 7.49
N HIS A 298 -22.28 11.12 6.25
CA HIS A 298 -23.18 12.20 5.90
C HIS A 298 -24.59 11.64 5.73
N MET A 299 -25.55 12.15 6.50
CA MET A 299 -26.97 11.87 6.29
C MET A 299 -27.46 12.63 5.05
N ASP A 300 -27.93 11.90 4.05
CA ASP A 300 -28.52 12.46 2.84
C ASP A 300 -30.04 12.18 2.79
N PRO A 301 -30.90 13.16 3.16
CA PRO A 301 -32.33 12.94 3.21
C PRO A 301 -32.95 12.83 1.81
N ILE A 302 -33.60 11.70 1.54
CA ILE A 302 -34.37 11.46 0.32
C ILE A 302 -35.86 11.45 0.61
N VAL A 303 -36.66 12.05 -0.28
CA VAL A 303 -38.13 12.00 -0.17
C VAL A 303 -38.59 10.60 -0.56
N THR A 304 -39.19 9.87 0.39
CA THR A 304 -39.64 8.49 0.18
C THR A 304 -41.15 8.36 0.03
N SER A 305 -41.90 9.38 0.46
CA SER A 305 -43.37 9.35 0.51
C SER A 305 -44.06 9.93 -0.73
N ASP A 306 -43.34 10.68 -1.56
CA ASP A 306 -43.90 11.33 -2.75
C ASP A 306 -43.88 10.37 -3.96
N GLU A 307 -45.07 9.92 -4.35
CA GLU A 307 -45.28 9.01 -5.49
C GLU A 307 -44.80 9.66 -6.80
N HIS A 308 -44.99 10.96 -7.00
CA HIS A 308 -44.55 11.65 -8.21
C HIS A 308 -43.02 11.70 -8.32
N VAL A 309 -42.33 11.95 -7.20
CA VAL A 309 -40.86 11.90 -7.14
C VAL A 309 -40.37 10.48 -7.41
N SER A 310 -41.02 9.47 -6.84
CA SER A 310 -40.68 8.06 -7.04
C SER A 310 -40.86 7.60 -8.49
N GLU A 311 -41.97 7.99 -9.12
CA GLU A 311 -42.23 7.76 -10.54
C GLU A 311 -41.16 8.39 -11.44
N MET A 312 -40.78 9.65 -11.13
CA MET A 312 -39.72 10.33 -11.87
C MET A 312 -38.35 9.69 -11.66
N LYS A 313 -38.00 9.29 -10.43
CA LYS A 313 -36.76 8.56 -10.14
C LYS A 313 -36.71 7.29 -10.98
N ALA A 314 -37.77 6.48 -10.96
CA ALA A 314 -37.87 5.25 -11.75
C ALA A 314 -37.77 5.50 -13.27
N ALA A 315 -38.40 6.57 -13.78
CA ALA A 315 -38.31 6.94 -15.19
C ALA A 315 -36.89 7.32 -15.61
N VAL A 316 -36.19 8.11 -14.80
CA VAL A 316 -34.79 8.50 -15.04
C VAL A 316 -33.85 7.31 -14.89
N THR A 317 -34.03 6.48 -13.86
CA THR A 317 -33.27 5.22 -13.69
C THR A 317 -33.42 4.32 -14.92
N SER A 318 -34.64 4.19 -15.46
CA SER A 318 -34.88 3.42 -16.69
C SER A 318 -34.19 4.03 -17.91
N ILE A 319 -34.08 5.36 -18.01
CA ILE A 319 -33.36 6.04 -19.10
C ILE A 319 -31.86 5.76 -19.00
N ILE A 320 -31.25 6.00 -17.83
CA ILE A 320 -29.80 5.83 -17.68
C ILE A 320 -29.38 4.37 -17.87
N LYS A 321 -30.15 3.41 -17.32
CA LYS A 321 -29.91 1.97 -17.53
C LYS A 321 -30.14 1.53 -18.98
N GLY A 322 -30.98 2.25 -19.73
CA GLY A 322 -31.17 2.04 -21.16
C GLY A 322 -30.00 2.55 -22.02
N ILE A 323 -29.22 3.50 -21.52
CA ILE A 323 -27.98 3.96 -22.17
C ILE A 323 -26.87 2.95 -21.94
N ASP A 324 -26.63 2.55 -20.69
CA ASP A 324 -25.68 1.51 -20.31
C ASP A 324 -26.03 0.98 -18.91
N GLU A 325 -25.95 -0.34 -18.71
CA GLU A 325 -26.31 -1.02 -17.47
C GLU A 325 -25.39 -0.64 -16.29
N GLN A 326 -24.17 -0.20 -16.58
CA GLN A 326 -23.16 0.20 -15.59
C GLN A 326 -23.42 1.59 -15.00
N ILE A 327 -24.32 2.39 -15.57
CA ILE A 327 -24.61 3.75 -15.07
C ILE A 327 -25.51 3.66 -13.85
N ASN A 328 -25.12 4.31 -12.76
CA ASN A 328 -25.93 4.47 -11.54
C ASN A 328 -26.21 5.96 -11.28
N MET A 329 -27.05 6.24 -10.30
CA MET A 329 -27.45 7.60 -9.94
C MET A 329 -27.71 7.70 -8.44
N HIS A 330 -27.31 8.81 -7.85
CA HIS A 330 -27.58 9.20 -6.46
C HIS A 330 -28.03 10.67 -6.38
N ASP A 331 -28.30 11.17 -5.17
CA ASP A 331 -28.72 12.56 -4.87
C ASP A 331 -29.98 13.02 -5.63
N PHE A 332 -30.85 12.07 -5.98
CA PHE A 332 -32.02 12.35 -6.81
C PHE A 332 -33.05 13.22 -6.08
N ARG A 333 -33.30 14.41 -6.62
CA ARG A 333 -34.31 15.33 -6.12
C ARG A 333 -35.07 16.04 -7.22
N VAL A 334 -36.28 16.47 -6.88
CA VAL A 334 -37.20 17.14 -7.79
C VAL A 334 -37.61 18.47 -7.17
N VAL A 335 -37.43 19.55 -7.91
CA VAL A 335 -37.82 20.91 -7.51
C VAL A 335 -38.84 21.45 -8.50
N THR A 336 -40.10 21.45 -8.09
CA THR A 336 -41.22 21.95 -8.90
C THR A 336 -41.31 23.47 -8.81
N GLY A 337 -41.09 24.16 -9.93
CA GLY A 337 -41.26 25.61 -10.06
C GLY A 337 -42.55 26.00 -10.76
N LEU A 338 -42.80 27.31 -10.87
CA LEU A 338 -44.01 27.85 -11.53
C LEU A 338 -44.00 27.67 -13.06
N THR A 339 -42.82 27.57 -13.67
CA THR A 339 -42.66 27.48 -15.13
C THR A 339 -42.10 26.14 -15.61
N HIS A 340 -41.34 25.46 -14.76
CA HIS A 340 -40.67 24.20 -15.08
C HIS A 340 -40.34 23.43 -13.79
N THR A 341 -40.06 22.14 -13.95
CA THR A 341 -39.62 21.23 -12.89
C THR A 341 -38.17 20.88 -13.13
N ASN A 342 -37.32 21.08 -12.11
CA ASN A 342 -35.93 20.66 -12.15
C ASN A 342 -35.78 19.26 -11.54
N ILE A 343 -35.17 18.35 -12.30
CA ILE A 343 -34.76 17.03 -11.87
C ILE A 343 -33.25 17.06 -11.68
N ILE A 344 -32.78 16.89 -10.46
CA ILE A 344 -31.38 17.08 -10.09
C ILE A 344 -30.85 15.78 -9.54
N PHE A 345 -29.70 15.32 -10.04
CA PHE A 345 -29.07 14.08 -9.61
C PHE A 345 -27.63 14.01 -10.09
N ASP A 346 -26.87 13.16 -9.42
CA ASP A 346 -25.49 12.87 -9.77
C ASP A 346 -25.46 11.50 -10.45
N VAL A 347 -24.78 11.42 -11.59
CA VAL A 347 -24.65 10.21 -12.41
C VAL A 347 -23.30 9.60 -12.13
N LEU A 348 -23.31 8.35 -11.66
CA LEU A 348 -22.11 7.59 -11.36
C LEU A 348 -21.77 6.64 -12.52
N ILE A 349 -20.60 6.82 -13.12
CA ILE A 349 -20.07 5.98 -14.21
C ILE A 349 -18.71 5.36 -13.87
N PRO A 350 -18.33 4.23 -14.49
CA PRO A 350 -16.97 3.69 -14.36
C PRO A 350 -15.89 4.71 -14.76
N TYR A 351 -14.74 4.74 -14.08
CA TYR A 351 -13.65 5.68 -14.39
C TYR A 351 -13.21 5.69 -15.86
N LYS A 352 -13.28 4.53 -16.53
CA LYS A 352 -13.00 4.39 -17.97
C LYS A 352 -14.29 4.14 -18.74
N PHE A 353 -15.20 5.12 -18.71
CA PHE A 353 -16.43 5.04 -19.47
C PHE A 353 -16.20 5.40 -20.95
N HIS A 354 -16.97 4.77 -21.84
CA HIS A 354 -16.77 4.86 -23.28
C HIS A 354 -17.41 6.12 -23.91
N ILE A 355 -18.28 6.81 -23.17
CA ILE A 355 -18.97 8.05 -23.57
C ILE A 355 -18.36 9.21 -22.78
N GLN A 356 -18.11 10.35 -23.42
CA GLN A 356 -17.67 11.55 -22.71
C GLN A 356 -18.80 12.17 -21.90
N ASP A 357 -18.47 12.78 -20.76
CA ASP A 357 -19.43 13.37 -19.81
C ASP A 357 -20.44 14.30 -20.49
N ASP A 358 -19.97 15.25 -21.31
CA ASP A 358 -20.84 16.18 -22.03
C ASP A 358 -21.83 15.48 -22.98
N GLU A 359 -21.37 14.42 -23.65
CA GLU A 359 -22.20 13.61 -24.54
C GLU A 359 -23.22 12.79 -23.74
N LEU A 360 -22.80 12.21 -22.61
CA LEU A 360 -23.69 11.46 -21.73
C LEU A 360 -24.79 12.37 -21.15
N VAL A 361 -24.41 13.54 -20.64
CA VAL A 361 -25.35 14.56 -20.13
C VAL A 361 -26.32 14.99 -21.22
N ALA A 362 -25.85 15.25 -22.44
CA ALA A 362 -26.70 15.60 -23.57
C ALA A 362 -27.70 14.49 -23.92
N ARG A 363 -27.25 13.22 -23.94
CA ARG A 363 -28.12 12.05 -24.20
C ARG A 363 -29.18 11.89 -23.13
N ILE A 364 -28.82 11.95 -21.85
CA ILE A 364 -29.78 11.85 -20.74
C ILE A 364 -30.78 13.00 -20.81
N THR A 365 -30.30 14.23 -21.04
CA THR A 365 -31.15 15.43 -21.16
C THR A 365 -32.19 15.28 -22.28
N SER A 366 -31.76 14.79 -23.45
CA SER A 366 -32.68 14.56 -24.57
C SER A 366 -33.72 13.51 -24.23
N GLN A 367 -33.30 12.35 -23.72
CA GLN A 367 -34.23 11.24 -23.41
C GLN A 367 -35.22 11.58 -22.29
N VAL A 368 -34.79 12.35 -21.28
CA VAL A 368 -35.68 12.83 -20.23
C VAL A 368 -36.71 13.79 -20.80
N ARG A 369 -36.30 14.73 -21.67
CA ARG A 369 -37.22 15.66 -22.33
C ARG A 369 -38.23 14.94 -23.23
N ASP A 370 -37.77 13.93 -23.97
CA ASP A 370 -38.63 13.15 -24.87
C ASP A 370 -39.65 12.30 -24.09
N ARG A 371 -39.27 11.77 -22.93
CA ARG A 371 -40.13 10.88 -22.12
C ARG A 371 -41.05 11.62 -21.15
N LEU A 372 -40.56 12.67 -20.47
CA LEU A 372 -41.31 13.39 -19.44
C LEU A 372 -41.92 14.71 -19.96
N GLY A 373 -41.40 15.25 -21.05
CA GLY A 373 -41.90 16.47 -21.71
C GLY A 373 -41.03 17.71 -21.50
N ASN A 374 -41.35 18.78 -22.24
CA ASN A 374 -40.52 20.00 -22.34
C ASN A 374 -40.45 20.86 -21.08
N ASN A 375 -41.29 20.59 -20.08
CA ASN A 375 -41.29 21.33 -18.82
C ASN A 375 -40.36 20.74 -17.77
N TYR A 376 -39.69 19.61 -18.06
CA TYR A 376 -38.71 18.97 -17.19
C TYR A 376 -37.29 19.29 -17.64
N TYR A 377 -36.50 19.85 -16.73
CA TYR A 377 -35.10 20.20 -16.96
C TYR A 377 -34.23 19.36 -16.05
N VAL A 378 -33.20 18.74 -16.60
CA VAL A 378 -32.23 17.97 -15.83
C VAL A 378 -31.02 18.83 -15.47
N ILE A 379 -30.56 18.69 -14.24
CA ILE A 379 -29.29 19.25 -13.76
C ILE A 379 -28.46 18.06 -13.31
N ILE A 380 -27.43 17.73 -14.08
CA ILE A 380 -26.65 16.51 -13.92
C ILE A 380 -25.22 16.88 -13.56
N LYS A 381 -24.70 16.26 -12.50
CA LYS A 381 -23.26 16.17 -12.25
C LYS A 381 -22.81 14.75 -12.59
N VAL A 382 -21.64 14.61 -13.22
CA VAL A 382 -21.09 13.30 -13.58
C VAL A 382 -19.95 12.99 -12.63
N ASP A 383 -20.11 11.90 -11.89
CA ASP A 383 -19.12 11.36 -10.96
C ASP A 383 -18.57 10.04 -11.49
N HIS A 384 -17.29 9.80 -11.19
CA HIS A 384 -16.57 8.63 -11.65
C HIS A 384 -16.29 7.68 -10.48
N SER A 385 -16.72 6.42 -10.58
CA SER A 385 -16.40 5.40 -9.58
C SER A 385 -14.92 5.06 -9.63
N TYR A 386 -14.25 5.23 -8.49
CA TYR A 386 -12.86 4.81 -8.25
C TYR A 386 -12.78 3.46 -7.54
N VAL A 387 -13.93 2.94 -7.12
CA VAL A 387 -14.13 1.73 -6.33
C VAL A 387 -14.94 0.73 -7.15
#